data_AF-A0A945RAV2-F1
#
_entry.id   AF-A0A945RAV2-F1
#
_cell.length_a   1.000
_cell.length_b   1.000
_cell.length_c   1.000
_cell.angle_alpha   90.00
_cell.angle_beta   90.00
_cell.angle_gamma   90.00
#
_symmetry.space_group_name_H-M   'P 1'
#
loop_
_entity.id
_entity.type
_entity.pdbx_description
1 polymer ?
#
loop_
_entity_poly.entity_id
_entity_poly.type
_entity_poly.pdbx_seq_one_letter_code
_entity_poly.pdbx_strand_id
1 'polypeptide(L)'
;MAITAETRTNIIRLVVAANNAAPGTTLLSTLVTASEGGASLADIAATLTASSTFKSTYPAFQTSTEFATEFLGNLVPEASAAGVAEGIAIIEGMLNGGSTRAAVVLEAATFLAALSESDAGFGTSAALFNNRVEVATNHTIGLELDSGMAAALTGVTSNTGVAALADIAYASALTAYNTADAAAAAALTAAQTDASAAATAKTAATSLVLANAYVTAAATSTASAATAASTAAAADTAAAALVTAAAATAVTTDDTSAAAAAAASAARTTTSAGLVTTAATDTTDAAALVPT
;
A
#
# COMPACT_ATOMS: atom_id res chain seq x y z
N MET A 1 4.60 -24.52 10.29
CA MET A 1 4.91 -23.34 11.13
C MET A 1 4.07 -22.21 10.60
N ALA A 2 3.46 -21.38 11.45
CA ALA A 2 2.68 -20.24 10.96
C ALA A 2 3.62 -19.13 10.46
N ILE A 3 3.33 -18.55 9.29
CA ILE A 3 4.08 -17.41 8.75
C ILE A 3 3.96 -16.17 9.67
N THR A 4 5.05 -15.40 9.83
CA THR A 4 5.00 -14.14 10.59
C THR A 4 4.31 -13.04 9.78
N ALA A 5 3.72 -12.06 10.47
CA ALA A 5 3.13 -10.88 9.81
C ALA A 5 4.16 -10.13 8.97
N GLU A 6 5.40 -10.00 9.45
CA GLU A 6 6.51 -9.39 8.73
C GLU A 6 6.85 -10.13 7.42
N THR A 7 6.94 -11.46 7.46
CA THR A 7 7.23 -12.26 6.26
C THR A 7 6.11 -12.09 5.23
N ARG A 8 4.85 -12.08 5.67
CA ARG A 8 3.70 -11.84 4.79
C ARG A 8 3.75 -10.44 4.17
N THR A 9 4.12 -9.41 4.93
CA THR A 9 4.31 -8.06 4.40
C THR A 9 5.43 -8.01 3.35
N ASN A 10 6.54 -8.73 3.57
CA ASN A 10 7.63 -8.82 2.59
C ASN A 10 7.18 -9.53 1.30
N ILE A 11 6.31 -10.54 1.39
CA ILE A 11 5.70 -11.17 0.21
C ILE A 11 4.81 -10.16 -0.54
N ILE A 12 3.98 -9.40 0.17
CA ILE A 12 3.13 -8.36 -0.45
C ILE A 12 3.98 -7.31 -1.17
N ARG A 13 5.08 -6.85 -0.54
CA ARG A 13 6.05 -5.92 -1.16
C ARG A 13 6.59 -6.45 -2.48
N LEU A 14 6.97 -7.73 -2.53
CA LEU A 14 7.44 -8.36 -3.77
C LEU A 14 6.36 -8.38 -4.85
N VAL A 15 5.11 -8.65 -4.49
CA VAL A 15 4.01 -8.66 -5.46
C VAL A 15 3.73 -7.25 -5.99
N VAL A 16 3.70 -6.25 -5.12
CA VAL A 16 3.56 -4.84 -5.52
C VAL A 16 4.71 -4.43 -6.44
N ALA A 17 5.94 -4.80 -6.11
CA ALA A 17 7.10 -4.50 -6.95
C ALA A 17 7.05 -5.22 -8.31
N ALA A 18 6.70 -6.50 -8.34
CA ALA A 18 6.70 -7.31 -9.56
C ALA A 18 5.55 -6.95 -10.50
N ASN A 19 4.33 -6.78 -9.96
CA ASN A 19 3.10 -6.74 -10.74
C ASN A 19 2.41 -5.39 -10.72
N ASN A 20 2.87 -4.43 -9.90
CA ASN A 20 2.20 -3.16 -9.65
C ASN A 20 0.69 -3.36 -9.35
N ALA A 21 0.40 -4.37 -8.53
CA ALA A 21 -0.95 -4.78 -8.16
C ALA A 21 -0.96 -5.37 -6.75
N ALA A 22 -2.12 -5.36 -6.09
CA ALA A 22 -2.33 -6.13 -4.88
C ALA A 22 -2.25 -7.64 -5.18
N PRO A 23 -1.79 -8.49 -4.25
CA PRO A 23 -1.75 -9.93 -4.50
C PRO A 23 -3.14 -10.55 -4.65
N GLY A 24 -4.11 -10.12 -3.86
CA GLY A 24 -5.35 -10.88 -3.69
C GLY A 24 -5.14 -12.16 -2.87
N THR A 25 -6.24 -12.73 -2.37
CA THR A 25 -6.17 -13.85 -1.41
C THR A 25 -5.60 -15.12 -2.03
N THR A 26 -5.87 -15.40 -3.31
CA THR A 26 -5.41 -16.62 -3.98
C THR A 26 -3.90 -16.61 -4.17
N LEU A 27 -3.35 -15.52 -4.73
CA LEU A 27 -1.91 -15.42 -4.95
C LEU A 27 -1.17 -15.32 -3.61
N LEU A 28 -1.67 -14.54 -2.65
CA LEU A 28 -1.03 -14.44 -1.33
C LEU A 28 -0.99 -15.80 -0.63
N SER A 29 -2.09 -16.56 -0.63
CA SER A 29 -2.15 -17.90 -0.04
C SER A 29 -1.12 -18.86 -0.67
N THR A 30 -0.98 -18.80 -2.00
CA THR A 30 -0.01 -19.61 -2.73
C THR A 30 1.43 -19.30 -2.31
N LEU A 31 1.77 -18.01 -2.25
CA LEU A 31 3.13 -17.57 -1.90
C LEU A 31 3.46 -17.79 -0.41
N VAL A 32 2.47 -17.62 0.47
CA VAL A 32 2.59 -17.95 1.90
C VAL A 32 2.86 -19.44 2.07
N THR A 33 2.12 -20.30 1.37
CA THR A 33 2.33 -21.76 1.40
C THR A 33 3.73 -22.13 0.92
N ALA A 34 4.22 -21.48 -0.14
CA ALA A 34 5.60 -21.68 -0.61
C ALA A 34 6.63 -21.28 0.45
N SER A 35 6.44 -20.15 1.12
CA SER A 35 7.32 -19.67 2.20
C SER A 35 7.32 -20.62 3.40
N GLU A 36 6.14 -21.11 3.83
CA GLU A 36 6.03 -22.10 4.90
C GLU A 36 6.67 -23.45 4.52
N GLY A 37 6.70 -23.76 3.22
CA GLY A 37 7.44 -24.88 2.64
C GLY A 37 8.96 -24.68 2.55
N GLY A 38 9.48 -23.52 2.97
CA GLY A 38 10.90 -23.19 3.01
C GLY A 38 11.42 -22.35 1.84
N ALA A 39 10.54 -21.87 0.94
CA ALA A 39 10.96 -20.95 -0.12
C ALA A 39 11.41 -19.61 0.44
N SER A 40 12.54 -19.10 -0.05
CA SER A 40 13.05 -17.78 0.30
C SER A 40 12.30 -16.67 -0.44
N LEU A 41 12.49 -15.41 -0.03
CA LEU A 41 11.99 -14.25 -0.77
C LEU A 41 12.55 -14.18 -2.20
N ALA A 42 13.77 -14.67 -2.42
CA ALA A 42 14.36 -14.78 -3.76
C ALA A 42 13.62 -15.83 -4.62
N ASP A 43 13.24 -16.97 -4.05
CA ASP A 43 12.44 -17.99 -4.74
C ASP A 43 11.03 -17.49 -5.07
N ILE A 44 10.44 -16.69 -4.17
CA ILE A 44 9.16 -16.02 -4.39
C ILE A 44 9.26 -14.99 -5.52
N ALA A 45 10.31 -14.16 -5.54
CA ALA A 45 10.57 -13.24 -6.64
C ALA A 45 10.79 -13.98 -7.98
N ALA A 46 11.48 -15.13 -7.96
CA ALA A 46 11.63 -15.98 -9.14
C ALA A 46 10.27 -16.54 -9.62
N THR A 47 9.41 -16.95 -8.69
CA THR A 47 8.04 -17.39 -9.01
C THR A 47 7.22 -16.28 -9.66
N LEU A 48 7.27 -15.06 -9.11
CA LEU A 48 6.57 -13.90 -9.64
C LEU A 48 7.05 -13.53 -11.04
N THR A 49 8.36 -13.44 -11.25
CA THR A 49 8.93 -13.11 -12.56
C THR A 49 8.77 -14.20 -13.61
N ALA A 50 8.55 -15.45 -13.19
CA ALA A 50 8.20 -16.55 -14.08
C ALA A 50 6.73 -16.53 -14.52
N SER A 51 5.86 -15.79 -13.82
CA SER A 51 4.42 -15.74 -14.09
C SER A 51 4.08 -15.14 -15.46
N SER A 52 2.91 -15.51 -16.00
CA SER A 52 2.37 -14.91 -17.22
C SER A 52 2.10 -13.42 -17.06
N THR A 53 1.61 -12.99 -15.89
CA THR A 53 1.34 -11.58 -15.57
C THR A 53 2.61 -10.75 -15.73
N PHE A 54 3.71 -11.16 -15.08
CA PHE A 54 4.97 -10.45 -15.17
C PHE A 54 5.52 -10.44 -16.60
N LYS A 55 5.53 -11.59 -17.28
CA LYS A 55 6.05 -11.70 -18.66
C LYS A 55 5.22 -10.96 -19.70
N SER A 56 3.94 -10.73 -19.43
CA SER A 56 3.07 -9.95 -20.31
C SER A 56 3.43 -8.46 -20.24
N THR A 57 3.76 -7.95 -19.05
CA THR A 57 4.22 -6.57 -18.87
C THR A 57 5.68 -6.43 -19.28
N TYR A 58 6.54 -7.39 -18.92
CA TYR A 58 7.98 -7.36 -19.14
C TYR A 58 8.42 -8.56 -19.99
N PRO A 59 8.25 -8.52 -21.32
CA PRO A 59 8.62 -9.64 -22.18
C PRO A 59 10.09 -10.04 -22.09
N ALA A 60 10.36 -11.34 -22.21
CA ALA A 60 11.70 -11.89 -22.10
C ALA A 60 12.65 -11.49 -23.25
N PHE A 61 12.11 -10.98 -24.37
CA PHE A 61 12.90 -10.53 -25.51
C PHE A 61 13.44 -9.09 -25.35
N GLN A 62 13.03 -8.37 -24.31
CA GLN A 62 13.55 -7.04 -24.02
C GLN A 62 15.02 -7.10 -23.65
N THR A 63 15.76 -6.11 -24.14
CA THR A 63 17.10 -5.77 -23.66
C THR A 63 17.07 -5.36 -22.18
N SER A 64 18.23 -5.37 -21.54
CA SER A 64 18.38 -4.92 -20.14
C SER A 64 17.87 -3.49 -19.94
N THR A 65 18.19 -2.58 -20.87
CA THR A 65 17.77 -1.17 -20.82
C THR A 65 16.26 -0.99 -21.02
N GLU A 66 15.66 -1.72 -21.98
CA GLU A 66 14.20 -1.68 -22.20
C GLU A 66 13.45 -2.17 -20.96
N PHE A 67 13.87 -3.30 -20.39
CA PHE A 67 13.29 -3.82 -19.15
C PHE A 67 13.45 -2.82 -18.00
N ALA A 68 14.66 -2.28 -17.78
CA ALA A 68 14.93 -1.34 -16.69
C ALA A 68 14.05 -0.09 -16.80
N THR A 69 13.91 0.44 -18.01
CA THR A 69 13.11 1.63 -18.30
C THR A 69 11.63 1.38 -18.00
N GLU A 70 11.08 0.28 -18.49
CA GLU A 70 9.67 -0.05 -18.25
C GLU A 70 9.39 -0.42 -16.79
N PHE A 71 10.30 -1.18 -16.17
CA PHE A 71 10.18 -1.59 -14.78
C PHE A 71 10.15 -0.38 -13.84
N LEU A 72 11.11 0.54 -13.96
CA LEU A 72 11.13 1.75 -13.15
C LEU A 72 10.01 2.73 -13.50
N GLY A 73 9.62 2.83 -14.77
CA GLY A 73 8.47 3.64 -15.17
C GLY A 73 7.17 3.22 -14.49
N ASN A 74 6.99 1.91 -14.24
CA ASN A 74 5.82 1.39 -13.54
C ASN A 74 5.97 1.46 -12.01
N LEU A 75 7.15 1.12 -11.48
CA LEU A 75 7.39 0.99 -10.05
C LEU A 75 7.54 2.35 -9.36
N VAL A 76 8.27 3.29 -9.98
CA VAL A 76 8.63 4.58 -9.39
C VAL A 76 8.27 5.75 -10.32
N PRO A 77 7.00 5.89 -10.76
CA PRO A 77 6.59 6.90 -11.74
C PRO A 77 6.80 8.36 -11.28
N GLU A 78 6.93 8.58 -9.97
CA GLU A 78 7.14 9.90 -9.36
C GLU A 78 8.63 10.19 -9.05
N ALA A 79 9.54 9.28 -9.41
CA ALA A 79 10.97 9.50 -9.27
C ALA A 79 11.44 10.68 -10.14
N SER A 80 12.46 11.39 -9.67
CA SER A 80 13.10 12.44 -10.48
C SER A 80 13.75 11.84 -11.73
N ALA A 81 13.84 12.61 -12.82
CA ALA A 81 14.49 12.15 -14.05
C ALA A 81 15.94 11.69 -13.84
N ALA A 82 16.67 12.33 -12.91
CA ALA A 82 18.01 11.93 -12.52
C ALA A 82 18.01 10.59 -11.78
N GLY A 83 17.10 10.40 -10.81
CA GLY A 83 16.94 9.13 -10.11
C GLY A 83 16.55 7.99 -11.05
N VAL A 84 15.63 8.22 -11.99
CA VAL A 84 15.26 7.22 -13.00
C VAL A 84 16.47 6.85 -13.87
N ALA A 85 17.27 7.82 -14.32
CA ALA A 85 18.46 7.55 -15.11
C ALA A 85 19.51 6.73 -14.35
N GLU A 86 19.73 7.04 -13.07
CA GLU A 86 20.62 6.28 -12.19
C GLU A 86 20.11 4.85 -11.97
N GLY A 87 18.81 4.70 -11.66
CA GLY A 87 18.18 3.39 -11.48
C GLY A 87 18.27 2.52 -12.74
N ILE A 88 18.05 3.11 -13.93
CA ILE A 88 18.21 2.39 -15.20
C ILE A 88 19.64 1.88 -15.35
N ALA A 89 20.65 2.72 -15.10
CA ALA A 89 22.05 2.33 -15.20
C ALA A 89 22.42 1.20 -14.21
N ILE A 90 21.88 1.25 -12.99
CA ILE A 90 22.08 0.20 -11.97
C ILE A 90 21.47 -1.12 -12.43
N ILE A 91 20.19 -1.12 -12.83
CA ILE A 91 19.49 -2.33 -13.26
C ILE A 91 20.16 -2.92 -14.52
N GLU A 92 20.52 -2.08 -15.48
CA GLU A 92 21.22 -2.51 -16.68
C GLU A 92 22.57 -3.16 -16.32
N GLY A 93 23.35 -2.53 -15.44
CA GLY A 93 24.61 -3.08 -14.93
C GLY A 93 24.42 -4.43 -14.23
N MET A 94 23.38 -4.58 -13.42
CA MET A 94 23.03 -5.85 -12.76
C MET A 94 22.74 -6.95 -13.79
N LEU A 95 21.88 -6.68 -14.76
CA LEU A 95 21.46 -7.66 -15.76
C LEU A 95 22.60 -8.04 -16.71
N ASN A 96 23.37 -7.05 -17.17
CA ASN A 96 24.55 -7.30 -18.01
C ASN A 96 25.67 -8.03 -17.23
N GLY A 97 25.71 -7.86 -15.90
CA GLY A 97 26.56 -8.62 -14.98
C GLY A 97 26.08 -10.05 -14.67
N GLY A 98 24.93 -10.47 -15.23
CA GLY A 98 24.38 -11.83 -15.07
C GLY A 98 23.34 -12.00 -13.98
N SER A 99 22.88 -10.92 -13.32
CA SER A 99 21.74 -10.99 -12.40
C SER A 99 20.44 -11.30 -13.14
N THR A 100 19.45 -11.80 -12.40
CA THR A 100 18.12 -12.09 -12.94
C THR A 100 17.16 -10.92 -12.72
N ARG A 101 16.09 -10.86 -13.51
CA ARG A 101 14.98 -9.92 -13.26
C ARG A 101 14.34 -10.14 -11.87
N ALA A 102 14.35 -11.38 -11.36
CA ALA A 102 13.90 -11.70 -10.00
C ALA A 102 14.77 -11.01 -8.94
N ALA A 103 16.09 -11.01 -9.11
CA ALA A 103 17.01 -10.31 -8.21
C ALA A 103 16.77 -8.79 -8.27
N VAL A 104 16.53 -8.23 -9.45
CA VAL A 104 16.19 -6.80 -9.61
C VAL A 104 14.90 -6.45 -8.85
N VAL A 105 13.84 -7.26 -8.99
CA VAL A 105 12.57 -7.04 -8.28
C VAL A 105 12.76 -7.08 -6.76
N LEU A 106 13.49 -8.09 -6.27
CA LEU A 106 13.78 -8.22 -4.83
C LEU A 106 14.58 -7.03 -4.30
N GLU A 107 15.62 -6.61 -5.03
CA GLU A 107 16.47 -5.49 -4.64
C GLU A 107 15.69 -4.18 -4.63
N ALA A 108 14.90 -3.91 -5.68
CA ALA A 108 14.08 -2.70 -5.76
C ALA A 108 13.04 -2.63 -4.64
N ALA A 109 12.35 -3.74 -4.34
CA ALA A 109 11.40 -3.81 -3.25
C ALA A 109 12.08 -3.57 -1.88
N THR A 110 13.27 -4.15 -1.68
CA THR A 110 14.04 -4.01 -0.44
C THR A 110 14.55 -2.59 -0.26
N PHE A 111 15.10 -2.00 -1.33
CA PHE A 111 15.59 -0.62 -1.35
C PHE A 111 14.48 0.38 -1.03
N LEU A 112 13.36 0.35 -1.76
CA LEU A 112 12.26 1.29 -1.57
C LEU A 112 11.59 1.16 -0.21
N ALA A 113 11.49 -0.05 0.34
CA ALA A 113 10.92 -0.28 1.68
C ALA A 113 11.82 0.25 2.82
N ALA A 114 13.13 0.30 2.61
CA ALA A 114 14.10 0.72 3.63
C ALA A 114 14.53 2.19 3.50
N LEU A 115 14.34 2.79 2.31
CA LEU A 115 14.76 4.14 2.04
C LEU A 115 13.90 5.16 2.82
N SER A 116 14.55 6.21 3.32
CA SER A 116 13.85 7.34 3.93
C SER A 116 12.98 8.06 2.90
N GLU A 117 11.73 8.34 3.25
CA GLU A 117 10.81 9.13 2.42
C GLU A 117 11.24 10.59 2.25
N SER A 118 12.22 11.04 3.04
CA SER A 118 12.87 12.36 2.90
C SER A 118 14.13 12.34 2.03
N ASP A 119 14.47 11.20 1.41
CA ASP A 119 15.59 11.11 0.49
C ASP A 119 15.40 12.01 -0.73
N ALA A 120 16.45 12.73 -1.12
CA ALA A 120 16.37 13.75 -2.17
C ALA A 120 16.17 13.17 -3.58
N GLY A 121 16.56 11.91 -3.82
CA GLY A 121 16.46 11.27 -5.13
C GLY A 121 15.20 10.40 -5.26
N PHE A 122 14.95 9.57 -4.26
CA PHE A 122 13.94 8.51 -4.29
C PHE A 122 12.94 8.56 -3.12
N GLY A 123 12.97 9.59 -2.26
CA GLY A 123 12.07 9.69 -1.10
C GLY A 123 10.59 9.66 -1.49
N THR A 124 10.21 10.37 -2.55
CA THR A 124 8.87 10.32 -3.17
C THR A 124 8.51 8.91 -3.63
N SER A 125 9.45 8.20 -4.25
CA SER A 125 9.24 6.83 -4.71
C SER A 125 9.11 5.82 -3.57
N ALA A 126 9.86 6.00 -2.49
CA ALA A 126 9.73 5.21 -1.26
C ALA A 126 8.35 5.41 -0.63
N ALA A 127 7.91 6.67 -0.48
CA ALA A 127 6.58 7.00 0.02
C ALA A 127 5.47 6.40 -0.84
N LEU A 128 5.56 6.54 -2.17
CA LEU A 128 4.62 5.93 -3.11
C LEU A 128 4.57 4.39 -2.94
N PHE A 129 5.74 3.74 -2.87
CA PHE A 129 5.83 2.30 -2.72
C PHE A 129 5.19 1.83 -1.41
N ASN A 130 5.51 2.49 -0.29
CA ASN A 130 4.94 2.20 1.02
C ASN A 130 3.41 2.36 1.03
N ASN A 131 2.90 3.46 0.45
CA ASN A 131 1.47 3.70 0.31
C ASN A 131 0.79 2.60 -0.52
N ARG A 132 1.41 2.16 -1.63
CA ARG A 132 0.87 1.04 -2.44
C ARG A 132 0.88 -0.27 -1.67
N VAL A 133 1.90 -0.54 -0.86
CA VAL A 133 1.97 -1.73 -0.01
C VAL A 133 0.89 -1.71 1.07
N GLU A 134 0.61 -0.56 1.67
CA GLU A 134 -0.47 -0.39 2.64
C GLU A 134 -1.84 -0.67 2.00
N VAL A 135 -2.12 -0.06 0.85
CA VAL A 135 -3.38 -0.29 0.11
C VAL A 135 -3.50 -1.74 -0.35
N ALA A 136 -2.42 -2.35 -0.86
CA ALA A 136 -2.41 -3.77 -1.22
C ALA A 136 -2.67 -4.70 -0.03
N THR A 137 -2.14 -4.34 1.14
CA THR A 137 -2.36 -5.06 2.41
C THR A 137 -3.81 -4.95 2.84
N ASN A 138 -4.39 -3.74 2.82
CA ASN A 138 -5.80 -3.55 3.14
C ASN A 138 -6.69 -4.33 2.16
N HIS A 139 -6.46 -4.21 0.86
CA HIS A 139 -7.20 -4.95 -0.17
C HIS A 139 -7.16 -6.46 0.03
N THR A 140 -5.97 -7.01 0.30
CA THR A 140 -5.77 -8.47 0.32
C THR A 140 -6.08 -9.09 1.67
N ILE A 141 -5.74 -8.44 2.78
CA ILE A 141 -5.88 -8.98 4.13
C ILE A 141 -7.09 -8.38 4.83
N GLY A 142 -7.26 -7.06 4.76
CA GLY A 142 -8.37 -6.37 5.42
C GLY A 142 -9.72 -6.65 4.75
N LEU A 143 -9.73 -6.62 3.42
CA LEU A 143 -10.93 -6.83 2.60
C LEU A 143 -11.00 -8.23 1.96
N GLU A 144 -9.96 -9.06 2.10
CA GLU A 144 -9.90 -10.43 1.57
C GLU A 144 -10.35 -10.55 0.09
N LEU A 145 -10.07 -9.53 -0.72
CA LEU A 145 -10.51 -9.47 -2.11
C LEU A 145 -9.53 -10.20 -3.03
N ASP A 146 -10.07 -10.93 -4.01
CA ASP A 146 -9.32 -11.59 -5.08
C ASP A 146 -9.66 -11.03 -6.48
N SER A 147 -10.35 -9.90 -6.50
CA SER A 147 -10.75 -9.15 -7.70
C SER A 147 -10.29 -7.70 -7.60
N GLY A 148 -10.00 -7.04 -8.72
CA GLY A 148 -9.66 -5.61 -8.71
C GLY A 148 -8.21 -5.30 -8.31
N MET A 149 -7.32 -6.29 -8.33
CA MET A 149 -5.94 -6.23 -7.84
C MET A 149 -5.12 -5.04 -8.37
N ALA A 150 -5.15 -4.80 -9.67
CA ALA A 150 -4.45 -3.65 -10.27
C ALA A 150 -5.18 -2.33 -9.98
N ALA A 151 -6.52 -2.35 -10.02
CA ALA A 151 -7.36 -1.19 -9.76
C ALA A 151 -7.21 -0.67 -8.32
N ALA A 152 -6.91 -1.55 -7.37
CA ALA A 152 -6.66 -1.20 -5.98
C ALA A 152 -5.52 -0.19 -5.81
N LEU A 153 -4.51 -0.21 -6.69
CA LEU A 153 -3.36 0.69 -6.61
C LEU A 153 -3.49 1.93 -7.51
N THR A 154 -4.56 2.02 -8.30
CA THR A 154 -4.82 3.17 -9.17
C THR A 154 -5.08 4.42 -8.34
N GLY A 155 -4.37 5.51 -8.66
CA GLY A 155 -4.53 6.80 -7.97
C GLY A 155 -3.74 6.93 -6.67
N VAL A 156 -3.02 5.89 -6.24
CA VAL A 156 -2.07 5.99 -5.13
C VAL A 156 -0.84 6.79 -5.59
N THR A 157 -0.53 7.85 -4.84
CA THR A 157 0.60 8.78 -5.02
C THR A 157 1.49 8.83 -3.76
N SER A 158 2.68 9.43 -3.84
CA SER A 158 3.53 9.73 -2.66
C SER A 158 2.87 10.64 -1.64
N ASN A 159 1.97 11.52 -2.08
CA ASN A 159 1.28 12.50 -1.24
C ASN A 159 -0.07 12.01 -0.75
N THR A 160 -0.38 10.73 -0.94
CA THR A 160 -1.65 10.15 -0.48
C THR A 160 -1.65 10.15 1.04
N GLY A 161 -2.28 11.17 1.63
CA GLY A 161 -2.52 11.20 3.06
C GLY A 161 -3.50 10.10 3.46
N VAL A 162 -3.55 9.78 4.76
CA VAL A 162 -4.39 8.72 5.32
C VAL A 162 -5.86 8.81 4.88
N ALA A 163 -6.41 10.02 4.74
CA ALA A 163 -7.77 10.23 4.24
C ALA A 163 -7.95 9.83 2.76
N ALA A 164 -6.99 10.15 1.90
CA ALA A 164 -7.03 9.78 0.49
C ALA A 164 -6.76 8.27 0.28
N LEU A 165 -5.96 7.64 1.15
CA LEU A 165 -5.78 6.18 1.16
C LEU A 165 -7.10 5.48 1.51
N ALA A 166 -7.85 6.02 2.48
CA ALA A 166 -9.15 5.50 2.84
C ALA A 166 -10.19 5.68 1.71
N ASP A 167 -10.17 6.80 0.98
CA ASP A 167 -11.03 7.01 -0.19
C ASP A 167 -10.71 6.03 -1.33
N ILE A 168 -9.44 5.75 -1.60
CA ILE A 168 -9.02 4.75 -2.59
C ILE A 168 -9.47 3.34 -2.16
N ALA A 169 -9.28 2.99 -0.88
CA ALA A 169 -9.75 1.73 -0.33
C ALA A 169 -11.27 1.58 -0.49
N TYR A 170 -12.04 2.63 -0.16
CA TYR A 170 -13.49 2.65 -0.36
C TYR A 170 -13.90 2.48 -1.83
N ALA A 171 -13.26 3.21 -2.75
CA ALA A 171 -13.54 3.10 -4.18
C ALA A 171 -13.24 1.68 -4.72
N SER A 172 -12.17 1.05 -4.24
CA SER A 172 -11.82 -0.33 -4.58
C SER A 172 -12.86 -1.32 -4.04
N ALA A 173 -13.29 -1.17 -2.79
CA ALA A 173 -14.31 -2.00 -2.16
C ALA A 173 -15.66 -1.88 -2.90
N LEU A 174 -16.05 -0.66 -3.28
CA LEU A 174 -17.28 -0.41 -4.04
C LEU A 174 -17.24 -1.06 -5.43
N THR A 175 -16.09 -1.01 -6.11
CA THR A 175 -15.89 -1.68 -7.41
C THR A 175 -16.02 -3.20 -7.27
N ALA A 176 -15.43 -3.77 -6.22
CA ALA A 176 -15.55 -5.20 -5.92
C ALA A 176 -17.00 -5.60 -5.61
N TYR A 177 -17.73 -4.80 -4.81
CA TYR A 177 -19.16 -5.00 -4.56
C TYR A 177 -19.97 -5.01 -5.86
N ASN A 178 -19.80 -4.01 -6.71
CA ASN A 178 -20.54 -3.94 -7.98
C ASN A 178 -20.24 -5.14 -8.89
N THR A 179 -19.00 -5.62 -8.90
CA THR A 179 -18.59 -6.81 -9.64
C THR A 179 -19.23 -8.08 -9.08
N ALA A 180 -19.22 -8.24 -7.76
CA ALA A 180 -19.85 -9.37 -7.08
C ALA A 180 -21.37 -9.36 -7.24
N ASP A 181 -22.01 -8.19 -7.23
CA ASP A 181 -23.45 -8.02 -7.43
C ASP A 181 -23.87 -8.45 -8.84
N ALA A 182 -23.14 -7.97 -9.86
CA ALA A 182 -23.36 -8.39 -11.24
C ALA A 182 -23.17 -9.90 -11.43
N ALA A 183 -22.14 -10.49 -10.81
CA ALA A 183 -21.90 -11.93 -10.87
C ALA A 183 -22.99 -12.74 -10.16
N ALA A 184 -23.45 -12.29 -8.98
CA ALA A 184 -24.53 -12.92 -8.24
C ALA A 184 -25.86 -12.85 -9.00
N ALA A 185 -26.18 -11.71 -9.62
CA ALA A 185 -27.36 -11.54 -10.46
C ALA A 185 -27.35 -12.49 -11.68
N ALA A 186 -26.19 -12.61 -12.34
CA ALA A 186 -26.01 -13.53 -13.48
C ALA A 186 -26.14 -15.00 -13.04
N ALA A 187 -25.50 -15.39 -11.94
CA ALA A 187 -25.54 -16.75 -11.41
C ALA A 187 -26.94 -17.14 -10.92
N LEU A 188 -27.68 -16.21 -10.32
CA LEU A 188 -29.08 -16.42 -9.93
C LEU A 188 -29.98 -16.63 -11.15
N THR A 189 -29.77 -15.86 -12.22
CA THR A 189 -30.49 -16.03 -13.49
C THR A 189 -30.22 -17.40 -14.10
N ALA A 190 -28.97 -17.87 -14.05
CA ALA A 190 -28.62 -19.22 -14.49
C ALA A 190 -29.29 -20.30 -13.61
N ALA A 191 -29.27 -20.15 -12.29
CA ALA A 191 -29.88 -21.10 -11.35
C ALA A 191 -31.42 -21.21 -11.48
N GLN A 192 -32.08 -20.17 -12.00
CA GLN A 192 -33.53 -20.21 -12.30
C GLN A 192 -33.85 -21.09 -13.52
N THR A 193 -32.89 -21.33 -14.41
CA THR A 193 -33.07 -22.10 -15.65
C THR A 193 -32.33 -23.44 -15.64
N ASP A 194 -31.35 -23.60 -14.74
CA ASP A 194 -30.56 -24.81 -14.55
C ASP A 194 -30.29 -25.06 -13.06
N ALA A 195 -30.89 -26.13 -12.51
CA ALA A 195 -30.71 -26.51 -11.12
C ALA A 195 -29.27 -26.89 -10.75
N SER A 196 -28.44 -27.27 -11.73
CA SER A 196 -27.01 -27.56 -11.50
C SER A 196 -26.18 -26.29 -11.25
N ALA A 197 -26.68 -25.12 -11.63
CA ALA A 197 -26.04 -23.82 -11.39
C ALA A 197 -26.28 -23.26 -9.97
N ALA A 198 -27.08 -23.93 -9.13
CA ALA A 198 -27.41 -23.47 -7.78
C ALA A 198 -26.20 -23.34 -6.85
N ALA A 199 -25.19 -24.22 -6.99
CA ALA A 199 -23.96 -24.15 -6.20
C ALA A 199 -23.11 -22.91 -6.54
N THR A 200 -23.05 -22.57 -7.83
CA THR A 200 -22.39 -21.35 -8.32
C THR A 200 -23.10 -20.09 -7.83
N ALA A 201 -24.44 -20.07 -7.89
CA ALA A 201 -25.24 -18.97 -7.37
C ALA A 201 -25.06 -18.76 -5.86
N LYS A 202 -25.00 -19.85 -5.09
CA LYS A 202 -24.71 -19.78 -3.64
C LYS A 202 -23.32 -19.19 -3.36
N THR A 203 -22.32 -19.61 -4.11
CA THR A 203 -20.95 -19.09 -3.99
C THR A 203 -20.90 -17.60 -4.30
N ALA A 204 -21.52 -17.18 -5.41
CA ALA A 204 -21.58 -15.77 -5.81
C ALA A 204 -22.34 -14.90 -4.78
N ALA A 205 -23.43 -15.40 -4.20
CA ALA A 205 -24.15 -14.70 -3.14
C ALA A 205 -23.32 -14.55 -1.86
N THR A 206 -22.54 -15.58 -1.48
CA THR A 206 -21.59 -15.46 -0.36
C THR A 206 -20.53 -14.40 -0.65
N SER A 207 -19.96 -14.36 -1.85
CA SER A 207 -19.00 -13.32 -2.26
C SER A 207 -19.60 -11.90 -2.22
N LEU A 208 -20.88 -11.73 -2.61
CA LEU A 208 -21.58 -10.45 -2.53
C LEU A 208 -21.77 -9.99 -1.08
N VAL A 209 -22.15 -10.90 -0.17
CA VAL A 209 -22.31 -10.57 1.26
C VAL A 209 -20.97 -10.12 1.86
N LEU A 210 -19.87 -10.80 1.54
CA LEU A 210 -18.53 -10.39 1.95
C LEU A 210 -18.19 -9.00 1.40
N ALA A 211 -18.33 -8.78 0.09
CA ALA A 211 -18.06 -7.48 -0.54
C ALA A 211 -18.86 -6.32 0.09
N ASN A 212 -20.13 -6.56 0.46
CA ASN A 212 -20.97 -5.56 1.13
C ASN A 212 -20.49 -5.23 2.55
N ALA A 213 -20.04 -6.23 3.31
CA ALA A 213 -19.44 -6.01 4.62
C ALA A 213 -18.16 -5.16 4.50
N TYR A 214 -17.34 -5.40 3.47
CA TYR A 214 -16.12 -4.64 3.21
C TYR A 214 -16.38 -3.20 2.79
N VAL A 215 -17.40 -2.92 1.96
CA VAL A 215 -17.82 -1.54 1.66
C VAL A 215 -18.23 -0.81 2.94
N THR A 216 -18.94 -1.49 3.84
CA THR A 216 -19.38 -0.91 5.12
C THR A 216 -18.19 -0.61 6.04
N ALA A 217 -17.21 -1.52 6.11
CA ALA A 217 -15.98 -1.32 6.87
C ALA A 217 -15.12 -0.18 6.28
N ALA A 218 -14.94 -0.16 4.96
CA ALA A 218 -14.19 0.89 4.26
C ALA A 218 -14.85 2.26 4.44
N ALA A 219 -16.18 2.36 4.34
CA ALA A 219 -16.91 3.62 4.59
C ALA A 219 -16.72 4.14 6.02
N THR A 220 -16.67 3.23 7.00
CA THR A 220 -16.38 3.57 8.40
C THR A 220 -14.95 4.07 8.55
N SER A 221 -13.98 3.39 7.91
CA SER A 221 -12.58 3.81 7.87
C SER A 221 -12.40 5.19 7.23
N THR A 222 -13.09 5.47 6.12
CA THR A 222 -13.11 6.79 5.46
C THR A 222 -13.64 7.87 6.40
N ALA A 223 -14.74 7.62 7.10
CA ALA A 223 -15.30 8.57 8.06
C ALA A 223 -14.34 8.86 9.24
N SER A 224 -13.67 7.83 9.76
CA SER A 224 -12.65 7.98 10.81
C SER A 224 -11.42 8.75 10.30
N ALA A 225 -10.94 8.45 9.09
CA ALA A 225 -9.81 9.15 8.49
C ALA A 225 -10.12 10.63 8.21
N ALA A 226 -11.34 10.95 7.75
CA ALA A 226 -11.80 12.33 7.59
C ALA A 226 -11.85 13.08 8.93
N THR A 227 -12.27 12.40 10.01
CA THR A 227 -12.26 12.95 11.37
C THR A 227 -10.84 13.23 11.85
N ALA A 228 -9.91 12.29 11.63
CA ALA A 228 -8.51 12.47 11.97
C ALA A 228 -7.86 13.62 11.18
N ALA A 229 -8.12 13.72 9.88
CA ALA A 229 -7.61 14.79 9.03
C ALA A 229 -8.12 16.18 9.47
N SER A 230 -9.41 16.30 9.80
CA SER A 230 -9.96 17.56 10.33
C SER A 230 -9.36 17.94 11.68
N THR A 231 -9.07 16.95 12.53
CA THR A 231 -8.39 17.15 13.82
C THR A 231 -6.95 17.63 13.63
N ALA A 232 -6.21 17.03 12.69
CA ALA A 232 -4.85 17.44 12.35
C ALA A 232 -4.81 18.87 11.78
N ALA A 233 -5.70 19.20 10.86
CA ALA A 233 -5.79 20.55 10.30
C ALA A 233 -6.13 21.61 11.37
N ALA A 234 -6.98 21.26 12.34
CA ALA A 234 -7.28 22.12 13.49
C ALA A 234 -6.03 22.30 14.39
N ALA A 235 -5.24 21.25 14.60
CA ALA A 235 -4.00 21.30 15.34
C ALA A 235 -2.93 22.16 14.65
N ASP A 236 -2.77 22.05 13.32
CA ASP A 236 -1.86 22.87 12.53
C ASP A 236 -2.24 24.35 12.56
N THR A 237 -3.55 24.64 12.46
CA THR A 237 -4.07 26.00 12.61
C THR A 237 -3.76 26.57 13.99
N ALA A 238 -3.93 25.77 15.05
CA ALA A 238 -3.59 26.16 16.41
C ALA A 238 -2.07 26.37 16.60
N ALA A 239 -1.23 25.55 15.97
CA ALA A 239 0.22 25.70 15.98
C ALA A 239 0.66 26.99 15.26
N ALA A 240 0.11 27.28 14.08
CA ALA A 240 0.39 28.50 13.33
C ALA A 240 -0.05 29.78 14.08
N ALA A 241 -1.21 29.72 14.74
CA ALA A 241 -1.68 30.81 15.60
C ALA A 241 -0.72 31.02 16.79
N LEU A 242 -0.19 29.95 17.37
CA LEU A 242 0.78 30.01 18.46
C LEU A 242 2.13 30.58 18.01
N VAL A 243 2.61 30.21 16.81
CA VAL A 243 3.81 30.81 16.19
C VAL A 243 3.62 32.32 15.98
N THR A 244 2.45 32.72 15.48
CA THR A 244 2.11 34.13 15.30
C THR A 244 2.06 34.88 16.65
N ALA A 245 1.47 34.26 17.68
CA ALA A 245 1.42 34.83 19.03
C ALA A 245 2.81 34.91 19.69
N ALA A 246 3.67 33.91 19.47
CA ALA A 246 5.04 33.90 19.94
C ALA A 246 5.89 34.99 19.26
N ALA A 247 5.72 35.18 17.94
CA ALA A 247 6.37 36.27 17.21
C ALA A 247 5.89 37.66 17.71
N ALA A 248 4.58 37.82 17.95
CA ALA A 248 4.03 39.04 18.54
C ALA A 248 4.56 39.30 19.96
N THR A 249 4.75 38.24 20.77
CA THR A 249 5.29 38.34 22.14
C THR A 249 6.79 38.65 22.13
N ALA A 250 7.56 38.05 21.22
CA ALA A 250 9.01 38.29 21.06
C ALA A 250 9.32 39.75 20.63
N VAL A 251 8.40 40.40 19.91
CA VAL A 251 8.49 41.83 19.60
C VAL A 251 8.28 42.70 20.86
N THR A 252 7.68 42.15 21.92
CA THR A 252 7.27 42.92 23.12
C THR A 252 8.08 42.66 24.40
N THR A 253 8.94 41.64 24.50
CA THR A 253 9.63 41.34 25.77
C THR A 253 10.96 40.56 25.64
N ASP A 254 11.93 40.99 26.44
CA ASP A 254 13.34 40.56 26.54
C ASP A 254 13.55 39.11 27.08
N ASP A 255 14.19 38.30 26.24
CA ASP A 255 15.08 37.12 26.35
C ASP A 255 15.14 36.12 27.54
N THR A 256 14.06 35.71 28.21
CA THR A 256 14.12 34.47 29.04
C THR A 256 12.87 33.58 28.96
N SER A 257 11.69 34.19 28.81
CA SER A 257 10.43 33.45 28.62
C SER A 257 10.34 32.76 27.24
N ALA A 258 11.12 33.25 26.26
CA ALA A 258 11.15 32.70 24.90
C ALA A 258 11.79 31.29 24.85
N ALA A 259 12.85 31.05 25.62
CA ALA A 259 13.48 29.73 25.71
C ALA A 259 12.55 28.70 26.37
N ALA A 260 11.80 29.10 27.40
CA ALA A 260 10.80 28.25 28.05
C ALA A 260 9.63 27.92 27.10
N ALA A 261 9.20 28.89 26.28
CA ALA A 261 8.16 28.67 25.26
C ALA A 261 8.63 27.74 24.13
N ALA A 262 9.88 27.84 23.69
CA ALA A 262 10.47 26.93 22.72
C ALA A 262 10.58 25.49 23.27
N ALA A 263 10.98 25.32 24.53
CA ALA A 263 11.02 24.02 25.18
C ALA A 263 9.62 23.41 25.36
N ALA A 264 8.62 24.21 25.73
CA ALA A 264 7.23 23.78 25.79
C ALA A 264 6.67 23.39 24.41
N SER A 265 7.08 24.09 23.35
CA SER A 265 6.74 23.76 21.97
C SER A 265 7.31 22.40 21.56
N ALA A 266 8.61 22.17 21.79
CA ALA A 266 9.26 20.89 21.50
C ALA A 266 8.65 19.71 22.27
N ALA A 267 8.27 19.93 23.54
CA ALA A 267 7.56 18.93 24.34
C ALA A 267 6.19 18.59 23.74
N ARG A 268 5.43 19.60 23.27
CA ARG A 268 4.12 19.39 22.63
C ARG A 268 4.23 18.70 21.27
N THR A 269 5.24 19.01 20.47
CA THR A 269 5.53 18.29 19.21
C THR A 269 5.86 16.83 19.50
N THR A 270 6.64 16.56 20.54
CA THR A 270 6.97 15.19 20.97
C THR A 270 5.72 14.44 21.45
N THR A 271 4.85 15.09 22.22
CA THR A 271 3.54 14.52 22.61
C THR A 271 2.66 14.24 21.39
N SER A 272 2.64 15.14 20.40
CA SER A 272 1.89 14.97 19.15
C SER A 272 2.39 13.78 18.34
N ALA A 273 3.70 13.63 18.18
CA ALA A 273 4.30 12.46 17.53
C ALA A 273 4.00 11.15 18.30
N GLY A 274 3.96 11.22 19.63
CA GLY A 274 3.51 10.11 20.47
C GLY A 274 2.05 9.72 20.21
N LEU A 275 1.14 10.69 20.10
CA LEU A 275 -0.28 10.43 19.80
C LEU A 275 -0.49 9.84 18.39
N VAL A 276 0.29 10.28 17.40
CA VAL A 276 0.29 9.69 16.05
C VAL A 276 0.77 8.23 16.09
N THR A 277 1.80 7.94 16.88
CA THR A 277 2.31 6.58 17.07
C THR A 277 1.29 5.69 17.80
N THR A 278 0.61 6.22 18.81
CA THR A 278 -0.50 5.54 19.49
C THR A 278 -1.65 5.26 18.53
N ALA A 279 -2.04 6.20 17.67
CA ALA A 279 -3.09 5.99 16.66
C ALA A 279 -2.70 4.91 15.62
N ALA A 280 -1.43 4.83 15.23
CA ALA A 280 -0.93 3.74 14.38
C ALA A 280 -0.95 2.38 15.10
N THR A 281 -0.69 2.37 16.41
CA THR A 281 -0.77 1.16 17.25
C THR A 281 -2.22 0.72 17.45
N ASP A 282 -3.14 1.65 17.73
CA ASP A 282 -4.58 1.37 17.85
C ASP A 282 -5.17 0.82 16.53
N THR A 283 -4.66 1.26 15.38
CA THR A 283 -5.01 0.71 14.06
C THR A 283 -4.49 -0.74 13.90
N THR A 284 -3.32 -1.03 14.46
CA THR A 284 -2.72 -2.37 14.47
C THR A 284 -3.44 -3.32 15.45
N ASP A 285 -3.85 -2.83 16.61
CA ASP A 285 -4.58 -3.57 17.63
C ASP A 285 -6.05 -3.82 17.20
N ALA A 286 -6.67 -2.88 16.49
CA ALA A 286 -7.96 -3.09 15.84
C ALA A 286 -7.91 -4.19 14.77
N ALA A 287 -6.77 -4.32 14.06
CA ALA A 287 -6.54 -5.43 13.13
C ALA A 287 -6.34 -6.79 13.85
N ALA A 288 -5.98 -6.80 15.14
CA ALA A 288 -5.80 -8.00 15.96
C ALA A 288 -7.09 -8.49 16.66
N LEU A 289 -8.15 -7.68 16.66
CA LEU A 289 -9.46 -7.98 17.29
C LEU A 289 -10.47 -8.68 16.36
N VAL A 290 -10.08 -8.99 15.12
CA VAL A 290 -10.91 -9.79 14.19
C VAL A 290 -10.80 -11.27 14.58
N PRO A 291 -11.91 -12.01 14.79
CA PRO A 291 -11.85 -13.42 15.20
C PRO A 291 -11.19 -14.29 14.12
N THR A 292 -10.37 -15.24 14.56
CA THR A 292 -9.70 -16.28 13.75
C THR A 292 -10.67 -17.19 12.99
#